data_AF-C0LU21-F1
#
_entry.id   AF-C0LU21-F1
#
_cell.length_a   1.000
_cell.length_b   1.000
_cell.length_c   1.000
_cell.angle_alpha   90.00
_cell.angle_beta   90.00
_cell.angle_gamma   90.00
#
_symmetry.space_group_name_H-M   'P 1'
#
loop_
_entity.id
_entity.type
_entity.pdbx_description
1 polymer ?
#
loop_
_entity_poly.entity_id
_entity_poly.type
_entity_poly.pdbx_seq_one_letter_code
_entity_poly.pdbx_strand_id
1 'polypeptide(L)'
;PLAKVINDKFGIVEGLMTTVHAYTATQKCVDGPSGKLWRDGRGAGQNIIPASTGAAKAVGKVIPALNGKLTGMAFRVPTPNVSVVDLTCRLEKPAKMDDIKAAVKAAAEGPLKGILGYTNEQ
;
A
#
# COMPACT_ATOMS: atom_id res chain seq x y z
N PRO A 1 2.29 5.39 7.46
CA PRO A 1 2.51 6.85 7.43
C PRO A 1 1.45 7.62 6.64
N LEU A 2 1.28 7.33 5.34
CA LEU A 2 0.32 8.04 4.47
C LEU A 2 -1.11 8.05 5.03
N ALA A 3 -1.65 6.88 5.41
CA ALA A 3 -3.00 6.78 5.97
C ALA A 3 -3.20 7.64 7.23
N LYS A 4 -2.16 7.83 8.05
CA LYS A 4 -2.22 8.72 9.23
C LYS A 4 -2.41 10.17 8.80
N VAL A 5 -1.62 10.64 7.84
CA VAL A 5 -1.70 12.02 7.34
C VAL A 5 -3.08 12.31 6.76
N ILE A 6 -3.58 11.41 5.91
CA ILE A 6 -4.90 11.56 5.29
C ILE A 6 -6.01 11.52 6.34
N ASN A 7 -5.95 10.58 7.29
CA ASN A 7 -6.96 10.48 8.34
C ASN A 7 -6.97 11.70 9.27
N ASP A 8 -5.81 12.17 9.71
CA ASP A 8 -5.72 13.30 10.65
C ASP A 8 -6.24 14.61 10.04
N LYS A 9 -6.09 14.79 8.72
CA LYS A 9 -6.53 16.01 8.02
C LYS A 9 -7.95 15.93 7.49
N PHE A 10 -8.30 14.81 6.85
CA PHE A 10 -9.53 14.69 6.08
C PHE A 10 -10.50 13.63 6.63
N GLY A 11 -10.03 12.75 7.51
CA GLY A 11 -10.77 11.59 7.97
C GLY A 11 -10.89 10.52 6.87
N ILE A 12 -10.66 9.26 7.23
CA ILE A 12 -10.94 8.12 6.34
C ILE A 12 -12.19 7.42 6.84
N VAL A 13 -13.18 7.29 5.95
CA VAL A 13 -14.39 6.51 6.23
C VAL A 13 -14.16 5.04 5.92
N GLU A 14 -13.64 4.76 4.72
CA GLU A 14 -13.27 3.43 4.26
C GLU A 14 -12.17 3.53 3.19
N GLY A 15 -11.38 2.47 3.02
CA GLY A 15 -10.36 2.44 2.00
C GLY A 15 -9.91 1.03 1.63
N LEU A 16 -9.50 0.89 0.38
CA LEU A 16 -8.97 -0.33 -0.19
C LEU A 16 -7.58 -0.05 -0.74
N MET A 17 -6.63 -0.89 -0.34
CA MET A 17 -5.23 -0.78 -0.72
C MET A 17 -4.85 -1.91 -1.67
N THR A 18 -4.16 -1.56 -2.74
CA THR A 18 -3.44 -2.51 -3.57
C THR A 18 -1.95 -2.21 -3.47
N THR A 19 -1.13 -3.23 -3.22
CA THR A 19 0.32 -3.08 -3.41
C THR A 19 0.73 -3.76 -4.70
N VAL A 20 1.32 -3.00 -5.63
CA VAL A 20 2.05 -3.55 -6.76
C VAL A 20 3.45 -3.80 -6.24
N HIS A 21 3.76 -5.07 -6.01
CA HIS A 21 4.87 -5.50 -5.17
C HIS A 21 5.89 -6.27 -5.99
N ALA A 22 7.17 -5.96 -5.84
CA ALA A 22 8.24 -6.80 -6.38
C ALA A 22 8.11 -8.26 -5.90
N TYR A 23 8.53 -9.23 -6.71
CA TYR A 23 8.65 -10.58 -6.19
C TYR A 23 9.77 -10.66 -5.15
N THR A 24 9.72 -11.67 -4.30
CA THR A 24 10.67 -11.88 -3.20
C THR A 24 11.27 -13.28 -3.27
N ALA A 25 12.20 -13.58 -2.37
CA ALA A 25 12.83 -14.89 -2.25
C ALA A 25 11.84 -16.05 -1.99
N THR A 26 10.60 -15.77 -1.60
CA THR A 26 9.57 -16.80 -1.37
C THR A 26 8.94 -17.32 -2.67
N GLN A 27 8.95 -16.51 -3.74
CA GLN A 27 8.42 -16.87 -5.05
C GLN A 27 9.39 -17.79 -5.81
N LYS A 28 8.92 -18.37 -6.93
CA LYS A 28 9.68 -19.35 -7.72
C LYS A 28 10.17 -18.77 -9.04
N CYS A 29 11.36 -19.21 -9.49
CA CYS A 29 11.92 -18.80 -10.78
C CYS A 29 11.12 -19.36 -11.96
N VAL A 30 10.62 -20.60 -11.79
CA VAL A 30 9.74 -21.33 -12.70
C VAL A 30 8.60 -21.94 -11.89
N ASP A 31 7.56 -22.43 -12.55
CA ASP A 31 6.41 -23.05 -11.88
C ASP A 31 6.84 -24.20 -10.94
N GLY A 32 6.37 -24.16 -9.70
CA GLY A 32 6.73 -25.13 -8.66
C GLY A 32 5.81 -25.10 -7.43
N PRO A 33 5.96 -26.07 -6.50
CA PRO A 33 5.09 -26.18 -5.34
C PRO A 33 5.25 -24.99 -4.37
N SER A 34 4.11 -24.53 -3.82
CA SER A 34 4.05 -23.39 -2.89
C SER A 34 2.97 -23.57 -1.80
N GLY A 35 3.02 -24.70 -1.09
CA GLY A 35 2.15 -24.97 0.07
C GLY A 35 0.68 -24.62 -0.17
N LYS A 36 0.11 -23.78 0.71
CA LYS A 36 -1.28 -23.26 0.58
C LYS A 36 -1.39 -22.01 -0.32
N LEU A 37 -0.28 -21.42 -0.75
CA LEU A 37 -0.23 -20.23 -1.59
C LEU A 37 0.03 -20.62 -3.04
N TRP A 38 -0.95 -21.27 -3.66
CA TRP A 38 -0.79 -21.90 -4.98
C TRP A 38 -0.34 -20.93 -6.07
N ARG A 39 -0.85 -19.69 -6.04
CA ARG A 39 -0.49 -18.65 -7.01
C ARG A 39 0.98 -18.25 -6.92
N ASP A 40 1.58 -18.29 -5.72
CA ASP A 40 2.98 -17.95 -5.48
C ASP A 40 3.96 -18.98 -6.05
N GLY A 41 3.46 -20.16 -6.39
CA GLY A 41 4.22 -21.21 -7.04
C GLY A 41 4.48 -20.96 -8.53
N ARG A 42 3.77 -20.01 -9.15
CA ARG A 42 3.98 -19.65 -10.56
C ARG A 42 5.30 -18.88 -10.74
N GLY A 43 5.93 -19.03 -11.90
CA GLY A 43 7.17 -18.33 -12.24
C GLY A 43 7.02 -16.81 -12.10
N ALA A 44 7.76 -16.21 -11.17
CA ALA A 44 7.57 -14.81 -10.79
C ALA A 44 8.11 -13.79 -11.80
N GLY A 45 9.10 -14.19 -12.61
CA GLY A 45 9.63 -13.34 -13.67
C GLY A 45 8.71 -13.21 -14.88
N GLN A 46 7.63 -14.00 -14.94
CA GLN A 46 6.77 -14.14 -16.12
C GLN A 46 5.30 -13.86 -15.84
N ASN A 47 4.92 -13.56 -14.59
CA ASN A 47 3.52 -13.46 -14.18
C ASN A 47 3.23 -12.22 -13.33
N ILE A 48 1.98 -11.78 -13.41
CA ILE A 48 1.35 -10.92 -12.40
C ILE A 48 0.57 -11.85 -11.45
N ILE A 49 0.99 -11.92 -10.19
CA ILE A 49 0.50 -12.91 -9.23
C ILE A 49 -0.33 -12.21 -8.15
N PRO A 50 -1.67 -12.34 -8.15
CA PRO A 50 -2.50 -11.75 -7.10
C PRO A 50 -2.34 -12.54 -5.79
N ALA A 51 -2.15 -11.83 -4.68
CA ALA A 51 -1.98 -12.38 -3.35
C ALA A 51 -2.83 -11.60 -2.31
N SER A 52 -3.33 -12.31 -1.30
CA SER A 52 -3.94 -11.66 -0.14
C SER A 52 -2.85 -11.12 0.79
N THR A 53 -3.16 -10.03 1.51
CA THR A 53 -2.23 -9.45 2.49
C THR A 53 -2.97 -8.96 3.73
N GLY A 54 -2.33 -9.11 4.89
CA GLY A 54 -2.80 -8.54 6.15
C GLY A 54 -2.34 -7.10 6.39
N ALA A 55 -1.50 -6.53 5.51
CA ALA A 55 -0.82 -5.25 5.75
C ALA A 55 -1.81 -4.09 5.97
N ALA A 56 -2.83 -3.97 5.12
CA ALA A 56 -3.84 -2.92 5.27
C ALA A 56 -4.65 -3.07 6.58
N LYS A 57 -4.99 -4.30 6.97
CA LYS A 57 -5.65 -4.58 8.26
C LYS A 57 -4.74 -4.25 9.45
N ALA A 58 -3.43 -4.45 9.30
CA ALA A 58 -2.46 -4.11 10.35
C ALA A 58 -2.37 -2.59 10.58
N VAL A 59 -2.68 -1.75 9.58
CA VAL A 59 -2.80 -0.29 9.78
C VAL A 59 -3.83 0.03 10.86
N GLY A 60 -4.96 -0.67 10.89
CA GLY A 60 -5.99 -0.50 11.92
C GLY A 60 -5.53 -0.87 13.34
N LYS A 61 -4.50 -1.71 13.46
CA LYS A 61 -3.90 -2.05 14.77
C LYS A 61 -2.99 -0.94 15.29
N VAL A 62 -2.25 -0.28 14.41
CA VAL A 62 -1.33 0.81 14.78
C VAL A 62 -2.01 2.18 14.82
N ILE A 63 -3.11 2.36 14.09
CA ILE A 63 -3.96 3.55 14.10
C ILE A 63 -5.38 3.07 14.43
N PRO A 64 -5.76 3.01 15.73
CA PRO A 64 -7.04 2.43 16.17
C PRO A 64 -8.27 3.06 15.51
N ALA A 65 -8.22 4.35 15.17
CA ALA A 65 -9.30 5.07 14.46
C ALA A 65 -9.58 4.53 13.03
N LEU A 66 -8.65 3.74 12.48
CA LEU A 66 -8.74 3.08 11.18
C LEU A 66 -9.05 1.59 11.29
N ASN A 67 -9.29 1.06 12.49
CA ASN A 67 -9.60 -0.34 12.69
C ASN A 67 -10.91 -0.71 11.97
N GLY A 68 -10.88 -1.77 11.16
CA GLY A 68 -12.00 -2.21 10.34
C GLY A 68 -12.28 -1.36 9.08
N LYS A 69 -11.62 -0.21 8.90
CA LYS A 69 -11.86 0.69 7.77
C LYS A 69 -10.95 0.42 6.55
N LEU A 70 -9.82 -0.25 6.76
CA LEU A 70 -8.83 -0.51 5.72
C LEU A 70 -8.63 -2.02 5.50
N THR A 71 -8.67 -2.42 4.24
CA THR A 71 -8.29 -3.76 3.78
C THR A 71 -7.57 -3.66 2.45
N GLY A 72 -7.04 -4.77 1.92
CA GLY A 72 -6.32 -4.72 0.67
C GLY A 72 -5.84 -6.04 0.13
N MET A 73 -5.20 -5.96 -1.05
CA MET A 73 -4.57 -7.07 -1.75
C MET A 73 -3.21 -6.66 -2.30
N ALA A 74 -2.49 -7.62 -2.87
CA ALA A 74 -1.22 -7.41 -3.53
C ALA A 74 -1.23 -8.02 -4.93
N PHE A 75 -0.53 -7.39 -5.87
CA PHE A 75 -0.10 -8.01 -7.11
C PHE A 75 1.42 -8.10 -7.08
N ARG A 76 1.96 -9.31 -7.11
CA ARG A 76 3.40 -9.49 -7.31
C ARG A 76 3.72 -9.40 -8.79
N VAL A 77 4.67 -8.55 -9.14
CA VAL A 77 5.03 -8.25 -10.54
C VAL A 77 6.50 -8.59 -10.83
N PRO A 78 6.89 -8.73 -12.11
CA PRO A 78 8.26 -9.06 -12.54
C PRO A 78 9.30 -7.94 -12.32
N THR A 79 9.39 -7.40 -11.11
CA THR A 79 10.45 -6.48 -10.69
C THR A 79 11.22 -7.10 -9.52
N PRO A 80 12.56 -7.01 -9.49
CA PRO A 80 13.37 -7.65 -8.45
C PRO A 80 13.33 -6.91 -7.12
N ASN A 81 13.00 -5.62 -7.12
CA ASN A 81 12.90 -4.77 -5.94
C ASN A 81 12.01 -3.56 -6.23
N VAL A 82 11.68 -2.82 -5.17
CA VAL A 82 10.79 -1.65 -5.14
C VAL A 82 9.33 -2.03 -5.42
N SER A 83 8.45 -1.40 -4.65
CA SER A 83 7.01 -1.63 -4.67
C SER A 83 6.30 -0.30 -4.55
N VAL A 84 5.03 -0.27 -4.96
CA VAL A 84 4.17 0.90 -4.80
C VAL A 84 2.88 0.51 -4.08
N VAL A 85 2.40 1.44 -3.26
CA VAL A 85 1.09 1.37 -2.61
C VAL A 85 0.14 2.24 -3.40
N ASP A 86 -0.93 1.64 -3.89
CA ASP A 86 -2.12 2.31 -4.41
C ASP A 86 -3.19 2.27 -3.31
N LEU A 87 -3.62 3.45 -2.86
CA LEU A 87 -4.62 3.61 -1.82
C LEU A 87 -5.79 4.40 -2.38
N THR A 88 -6.91 3.71 -2.55
CA THR A 88 -8.20 4.35 -2.82
C THR A 88 -8.97 4.45 -1.50
N CYS A 89 -9.43 5.64 -1.14
CA CYS A 89 -10.20 5.84 0.08
C CYS A 89 -11.27 6.91 -0.09
N ARG A 90 -12.34 6.78 0.69
CA ARG A 90 -13.39 7.79 0.80
C ARG A 90 -13.12 8.65 2.02
N LEU A 91 -13.01 9.95 1.79
CA LEU A 91 -12.75 10.94 2.82
C LEU A 91 -14.04 11.35 3.53
N GLU A 92 -13.93 11.68 4.81
CA GLU A 92 -15.04 12.24 5.58
C GLU A 92 -15.25 13.73 5.23
N LYS A 93 -14.15 14.48 5.17
CA LYS A 93 -14.13 15.87 4.69
C LYS A 93 -13.75 15.87 3.21
N PRO A 94 -14.60 16.41 2.32
CA PRO A 94 -14.25 16.59 0.92
C PRO A 94 -12.98 17.44 0.78
N ALA A 95 -12.09 17.02 -0.11
CA ALA A 95 -10.84 17.71 -0.38
C ALA A 95 -10.51 17.63 -1.87
N LYS A 96 -9.87 18.68 -2.42
CA LYS A 96 -9.31 18.61 -3.77
C LYS A 96 -7.97 17.87 -3.71
N MET A 97 -7.55 17.34 -4.86
CA MET A 97 -6.28 16.63 -4.96
C MET A 97 -5.08 17.51 -4.54
N ASP A 98 -5.12 18.80 -4.84
CA ASP A 98 -4.04 19.72 -4.46
C ASP A 98 -3.96 19.95 -2.95
N ASP A 99 -5.10 19.94 -2.24
CA ASP A 99 -5.13 20.00 -0.78
C ASP A 99 -4.51 18.75 -0.16
N ILE A 100 -4.79 17.58 -0.76
CA ILE A 100 -4.22 16.30 -0.35
C ILE A 100 -2.70 16.31 -0.55
N LYS A 101 -2.21 16.73 -1.73
CA LYS A 101 -0.77 16.86 -2.01
C LYS A 101 -0.09 17.81 -1.02
N ALA A 102 -0.69 18.97 -0.76
CA ALA A 102 -0.15 19.95 0.19
C ALA A 102 -0.05 19.38 1.61
N ALA A 103 -1.08 18.66 2.08
CA ALA A 103 -1.06 18.00 3.38
C ALA A 103 0.03 16.92 3.49
N VAL A 104 0.20 16.11 2.44
CA VAL A 104 1.24 15.07 2.39
C VAL A 104 2.64 15.69 2.37
N LYS A 105 2.85 16.72 1.55
CA LYS A 105 4.13 17.45 1.48
C LYS A 105 4.48 18.10 2.82
N ALA A 106 3.54 18.79 3.45
CA ALA A 106 3.75 19.41 4.76
C ALA A 106 4.08 18.38 5.86
N ALA A 107 3.45 17.20 5.81
CA ALA A 107 3.78 16.13 6.75
C ALA A 107 5.18 15.54 6.50
N ALA A 108 5.56 15.37 5.24
CA ALA A 108 6.88 14.87 4.82
C ALA A 108 8.02 15.84 5.20
N GLU A 109 7.79 17.15 5.10
CA GLU A 109 8.78 18.18 5.45
C GLU A 109 8.80 18.49 6.97
N GLY A 110 7.75 18.11 7.70
CA GLY A 110 7.60 18.35 9.14
C GLY A 110 7.69 17.08 9.99
N PRO A 111 6.59 16.66 10.64
CA PRO A 111 6.61 15.63 11.69
C PRO A 111 6.98 14.22 11.21
N LEU A 112 6.92 13.95 9.90
CA LEU A 112 7.29 12.65 9.32
C LEU A 112 8.58 12.73 8.49
N LYS A 113 9.38 13.78 8.67
CA LYS A 113 10.67 13.91 8.00
C LYS A 113 11.56 12.70 8.28
N GLY A 114 12.12 12.12 7.21
CA GLY A 114 12.92 10.89 7.27
C GLY A 114 12.12 9.59 7.26
N ILE A 115 10.78 9.66 7.34
CA ILE A 115 9.87 8.48 7.26
C ILE A 115 8.98 8.58 6.02
N LEU A 116 8.42 9.75 5.74
CA LEU A 116 7.59 10.04 4.57
C LEU A 116 8.35 10.99 3.65
N GLY A 117 8.53 10.58 2.39
CA GLY A 117 9.01 11.44 1.32
C GLY A 117 7.86 11.96 0.45
N TYR A 118 8.12 13.03 -0.30
CA TYR A 118 7.22 13.57 -1.32
C TYR A 118 8.05 13.92 -2.56
N THR A 119 7.56 13.58 -3.75
CA THR A 119 8.20 13.92 -5.03
C THR A 119 7.16 14.35 -6.06
N ASN A 120 7.58 15.19 -7.00
CA ASN A 120 6.84 15.60 -8.20
C ASN A 120 7.64 15.31 -9.49
N GLU A 121 8.73 14.55 -9.39
CA GLU A 121 9.56 14.15 -10.53
C GLU A 121 8.95 12.93 -11.24
N GLN A 122 9.27 12.77 -12.53
CA GLN A 122 8.94 11.56 -13.30
C GLN A 122 10.05 10.53 -13.18
#